data_AF-A0A1L9TXL0-F1
#
_entry.id   AF-A0A1L9TXL0-F1
#
_cell.length_a   1.000
_cell.length_b   1.000
_cell.length_c   1.000
_cell.angle_alpha   90.00
_cell.angle_beta   90.00
_cell.angle_gamma   90.00
#
_symmetry.space_group_name_H-M   'P 1'
#
loop_
_entity.id
_entity.type
_entity.pdbx_description
1 polymer ?
#
loop_
_entity_poly.entity_id
_entity_poly.type
_entity_poly.pdbx_seq_one_letter_code
_entity_poly.pdbx_strand_id
1 'polypeptide(L)'
;MKSNLFLRRVAVALCLPITSLAQNCITNATDDATDPTDKRLDILSQTDLDHLVGCTSITGEIVIRKNYTGPFRLNGATEYSGTIRMDPVHFSYNMTVFEMLDVVNFNGTVKIYETPQVRLPVVQRISGLSLSSSVGGELDASALVNASSVRLEGPWSNVKLGSLRNISKSLHVCSNPDCEMEGSGYATGRRRHLLLDSQAFVDLPLLESAMYIGINGSITNISMPRLSGIGVGERTQWGEGFDLVVRNAPLQLDLPALDTVVSPFLAMGSMSSIKLPKLVESKAPFYIQTSISSDIHLPSLQTASRLDIHGQINYVDVPVLTDISRIRITSSIPYPCTDTLKRLYEDEDDNDIYSSRTSSNEITSCNDTSTSSPSPSPLASETHSTADDGKGLSHGAKVGIVVGCVVGALILLLVVFLMVRDRICRRVLDEDSEVSGSRSGTGTGTGTDTGTGTGRAFKSEDENIPPPYSREPMPTETVVAR
;
A
#
# COMPACT_ATOMS: atom_id res chain seq x y z
N MET A 1 -87.91 1.83 -18.63
CA MET A 1 -86.93 1.15 -17.75
C MET A 1 -85.58 1.18 -18.48
N LYS A 2 -84.77 2.22 -18.31
CA LYS A 2 -83.61 2.30 -17.40
C LYS A 2 -82.69 1.08 -17.47
N SER A 3 -81.56 1.19 -18.17
CA SER A 3 -80.24 0.99 -17.55
C SER A 3 -79.13 1.56 -18.44
N ASN A 4 -78.41 2.55 -17.91
CA ASN A 4 -77.26 3.21 -18.52
C ASN A 4 -76.00 2.38 -18.27
N LEU A 5 -75.30 1.97 -19.33
CA LEU A 5 -73.98 1.35 -19.23
C LEU A 5 -72.91 2.44 -19.27
N PHE A 6 -72.38 2.78 -18.09
CA PHE A 6 -71.34 3.79 -17.90
C PHE A 6 -69.97 3.19 -18.26
N LEU A 7 -69.43 3.58 -19.41
CA LEU A 7 -68.08 3.24 -19.86
C LEU A 7 -67.05 4.15 -19.16
N ARG A 8 -66.54 3.73 -18.00
CA ARG A 8 -65.41 4.40 -17.32
C ARG A 8 -64.11 4.09 -18.07
N ARG A 9 -63.62 5.05 -18.86
CA ARG A 9 -62.23 5.07 -19.34
C ARG A 9 -61.31 5.33 -18.15
N VAL A 10 -60.64 4.29 -17.66
CA VAL A 10 -59.51 4.42 -16.74
C VAL A 10 -58.29 4.80 -17.59
N ALA A 11 -57.94 6.08 -17.59
CA ALA A 11 -56.66 6.54 -18.10
C ALA A 11 -55.58 6.14 -17.07
N VAL A 12 -54.92 5.00 -17.30
CA VAL A 12 -53.68 4.68 -16.59
C VAL A 12 -52.62 5.64 -17.13
N ALA A 13 -52.41 6.74 -16.42
CA ALA A 13 -51.25 7.58 -16.63
C ALA A 13 -50.01 6.75 -16.23
N LEU A 14 -49.34 6.20 -17.24
CA LEU A 14 -47.99 5.68 -17.13
C LEU A 14 -47.08 6.85 -16.75
N CYS A 15 -47.00 7.16 -15.45
CA CYS A 15 -45.89 7.89 -14.89
C CYS A 15 -44.66 7.00 -15.02
N LEU A 16 -44.08 6.96 -16.23
CA LEU A 16 -42.72 6.49 -16.42
C LEU A 16 -41.86 7.28 -15.43
N PRO A 17 -41.08 6.61 -14.55
CA PRO A 17 -40.17 7.32 -13.66
C PRO A 17 -39.35 8.24 -14.56
N ILE A 18 -39.43 9.54 -14.29
CA ILE A 18 -38.65 10.54 -15.00
C ILE A 18 -37.22 10.06 -14.85
N THR A 19 -36.67 9.51 -15.93
CA THR A 19 -35.29 9.04 -15.98
C THR A 19 -34.46 10.26 -15.62
N SER A 20 -33.89 10.26 -14.43
CA SER A 20 -32.96 11.29 -14.00
C SER A 20 -31.86 11.33 -15.06
N LEU A 21 -31.89 12.36 -15.90
CA LEU A 21 -30.82 12.55 -16.86
C LEU A 21 -29.54 12.68 -16.04
N ALA A 22 -28.53 11.87 -16.38
CA ALA A 22 -27.24 11.95 -15.72
C ALA A 22 -26.73 13.39 -15.85
N GLN A 23 -26.63 14.09 -14.72
CA GLN A 23 -26.20 15.47 -14.66
C GLN A 23 -24.73 15.50 -14.26
N ASN A 24 -23.89 15.92 -15.20
CA ASN A 24 -22.45 16.08 -14.99
C ASN A 24 -22.17 17.50 -14.49
N CYS A 25 -21.45 17.60 -13.39
CA CYS A 25 -21.11 18.86 -12.75
C CYS A 25 -19.60 18.99 -12.56
N ILE A 26 -19.14 20.24 -12.57
CA ILE A 26 -17.76 20.60 -12.29
C ILE A 26 -17.75 21.37 -10.98
N THR A 27 -16.81 21.08 -10.10
CA THR A 27 -16.71 21.67 -8.74
C THR A 27 -16.71 23.21 -8.78
N ASN A 28 -15.91 23.82 -9.65
CA ASN A 28 -15.85 25.26 -9.84
C ASN A 28 -15.75 25.60 -11.34
N ALA A 29 -16.87 26.01 -11.95
CA ALA A 29 -16.90 26.34 -13.37
C ALA A 29 -16.03 27.56 -13.74
N THR A 30 -15.82 28.47 -12.79
CA THR A 30 -15.07 29.73 -12.99
C THR A 30 -13.57 29.60 -12.81
N ASP A 31 -13.07 28.44 -12.41
CA ASP A 31 -11.64 28.19 -12.34
C ASP A 31 -11.06 28.03 -13.76
N ASP A 32 -9.93 28.71 -14.01
CA ASP A 32 -9.22 28.75 -15.29
C ASP A 32 -8.34 27.51 -15.53
N ALA A 33 -8.32 26.54 -14.60
CA ALA A 33 -7.62 25.28 -14.80
C ALA A 33 -8.08 24.56 -16.08
N THR A 34 -7.10 24.12 -16.88
CA THR A 34 -7.33 23.47 -18.19
C THR A 34 -7.85 22.06 -18.05
N ASP A 35 -7.39 21.32 -17.03
CA ASP A 35 -7.92 20.01 -16.68
C ASP A 35 -9.16 20.17 -15.77
N PRO A 36 -10.32 19.59 -16.14
CA PRO A 36 -11.49 19.60 -15.27
C PRO A 36 -11.25 18.98 -13.89
N THR A 37 -10.30 18.05 -13.72
CA THR A 37 -9.99 17.45 -12.41
C THR A 37 -9.26 18.41 -11.47
N ASP A 38 -8.63 19.45 -12.04
CA ASP A 38 -7.85 20.44 -11.30
C ASP A 38 -8.67 21.69 -10.94
N LYS A 39 -9.92 21.80 -11.42
CA LYS A 39 -10.82 22.90 -11.03
C LYS A 39 -11.12 22.82 -9.54
N ARG A 40 -10.79 23.88 -8.81
CA ARG A 40 -10.79 23.89 -7.35
C ARG A 40 -12.00 24.61 -6.78
N LEU A 41 -12.72 23.93 -5.91
CA LEU A 41 -13.76 24.48 -5.04
C LEU A 41 -13.29 24.46 -3.59
N ASP A 42 -13.09 25.65 -3.02
CA ASP A 42 -12.81 25.80 -1.59
C ASP A 42 -14.12 25.93 -0.81
N ILE A 43 -14.31 25.10 0.22
CA ILE A 43 -15.52 25.14 1.04
C ILE A 43 -15.22 25.49 2.50
N LEU A 44 -16.12 26.28 3.08
CA LEU A 44 -16.13 26.73 4.47
C LEU A 44 -17.36 26.18 5.22
N SER A 45 -18.36 25.68 4.51
CA SER A 45 -19.63 25.19 5.04
C SER A 45 -20.32 24.20 4.08
N GLN A 46 -21.33 23.48 4.57
CA GLN A 46 -22.10 22.53 3.75
C GLN A 46 -22.85 23.23 2.59
N THR A 47 -23.25 24.49 2.75
CA THR A 47 -24.00 25.25 1.73
C THR A 47 -23.14 25.60 0.52
N ASP A 48 -21.81 25.58 0.65
CA ASP A 48 -20.89 25.81 -0.48
C ASP A 48 -20.93 24.65 -1.51
N LEU A 49 -21.64 23.56 -1.19
CA LEU A 49 -21.89 22.41 -2.07
C LEU A 49 -23.27 22.48 -2.74
N ASP A 50 -24.09 23.51 -2.47
CA ASP A 50 -25.49 23.56 -2.93
C ASP A 50 -25.62 23.54 -4.46
N HIS A 51 -24.64 24.08 -5.21
CA HIS A 51 -24.65 24.03 -6.68
C HIS A 51 -24.31 22.64 -7.24
N LEU A 52 -23.86 21.71 -6.40
CA LEU A 52 -23.63 20.30 -6.76
C LEU A 52 -24.82 19.40 -6.45
N VAL A 53 -25.91 19.95 -5.91
CA VAL A 53 -27.14 19.21 -5.64
C VAL A 53 -27.80 18.79 -6.96
N GLY A 54 -28.10 17.49 -7.09
CA GLY A 54 -28.70 16.90 -8.29
C GLY A 54 -27.69 16.34 -9.30
N CYS A 55 -26.38 16.56 -9.07
CA CYS A 55 -25.32 16.02 -9.90
C CYS A 55 -25.16 14.51 -9.68
N THR A 56 -25.11 13.74 -10.76
CA THR A 56 -24.84 12.29 -10.72
C THR A 56 -23.36 12.00 -10.91
N SER A 57 -22.64 12.86 -11.64
CA SER A 57 -21.19 12.77 -11.82
C SER A 57 -20.56 14.12 -11.49
N ILE A 58 -19.54 14.12 -10.65
CA ILE A 58 -18.84 15.33 -10.20
C ILE A 58 -17.36 15.21 -10.59
N THR A 59 -16.84 16.24 -11.27
CA THR A 59 -15.42 16.33 -11.62
C THR A 59 -14.77 17.57 -11.01
N GLY A 60 -13.61 17.38 -10.37
CA GLY A 60 -12.78 18.47 -9.86
C GLY A 60 -12.20 18.24 -8.45
N GLU A 61 -11.56 19.28 -7.93
CA GLU A 61 -10.98 19.31 -6.60
C GLU A 61 -11.91 20.02 -5.60
N ILE A 62 -12.15 19.41 -4.43
CA ILE A 62 -12.80 20.05 -3.29
C ILE A 62 -11.78 20.17 -2.16
N VAL A 63 -11.56 21.40 -1.70
CA VAL A 63 -10.65 21.71 -0.59
C VAL A 63 -11.46 22.17 0.62
N ILE A 64 -11.47 21.35 1.66
CA ILE A 64 -12.15 21.63 2.92
C ILE A 64 -11.23 22.51 3.78
N ARG A 65 -11.65 23.76 4.02
CA ARG A 65 -10.84 24.74 4.76
C ARG A 65 -10.91 24.53 6.28
N LYS A 66 -9.90 25.02 7.01
CA LYS A 66 -9.81 24.95 8.48
C LYS A 66 -11.06 25.38 9.27
N ASN A 67 -11.86 26.29 8.71
CA ASN A 67 -13.03 26.85 9.38
C ASN A 67 -14.31 26.05 9.10
N TYR A 68 -14.24 24.95 8.33
CA TYR A 68 -15.39 24.09 8.09
C TYR A 68 -15.91 23.51 9.41
N THR A 69 -17.22 23.52 9.63
CA THR A 69 -17.83 22.97 10.85
C THR A 69 -19.01 22.09 10.51
N GLY A 70 -19.24 21.05 11.32
CA GLY A 70 -20.36 20.13 11.14
C GLY A 70 -20.08 19.03 10.12
N PRO A 71 -21.13 18.41 9.54
CA PRO A 71 -20.97 17.30 8.61
C PRO A 71 -20.61 17.77 7.20
N PHE A 72 -19.81 16.98 6.48
CA PHE A 72 -19.63 17.04 5.03
C PHE A 72 -20.47 15.94 4.40
N ARG A 73 -21.42 16.34 3.55
CA ARG A 73 -22.35 15.45 2.85
C ARG A 73 -22.34 15.76 1.36
N LEU A 74 -21.99 14.78 0.54
CA LEU A 74 -22.12 14.88 -0.92
C LEU A 74 -22.82 13.63 -1.44
N ASN A 75 -24.14 13.62 -1.27
CA ASN A 75 -25.03 12.53 -1.66
C ASN A 75 -25.71 12.82 -3.01
N GLY A 76 -26.18 11.78 -3.69
CA GLY A 76 -26.78 11.82 -5.03
C GLY A 76 -25.78 11.59 -6.18
N ALA A 77 -24.49 11.88 -5.96
CA ALA A 77 -23.46 11.57 -6.94
C ALA A 77 -23.11 10.09 -6.89
N THR A 78 -23.12 9.43 -8.05
CA THR A 78 -22.70 8.03 -8.21
C THR A 78 -21.25 7.90 -8.65
N GLU A 79 -20.72 8.96 -9.27
CA GLU A 79 -19.35 9.03 -9.77
C GLU A 79 -18.68 10.32 -9.30
N TYR A 80 -17.44 10.21 -8.85
CA TYR A 80 -16.59 11.34 -8.50
C TYR A 80 -15.22 11.17 -9.16
N SER A 81 -14.73 12.19 -9.85
CA SER A 81 -13.41 12.21 -10.48
C SER A 81 -12.62 13.44 -10.02
N GLY A 82 -11.54 13.25 -9.27
CA GLY A 82 -10.70 14.34 -8.76
C GLY A 82 -10.24 14.13 -7.33
N THR A 83 -10.05 15.20 -6.57
CA THR A 83 -9.51 15.10 -5.19
C THR A 83 -10.41 15.80 -4.19
N ILE A 84 -10.69 15.17 -3.05
CA ILE A 84 -11.27 15.83 -1.89
C ILE A 84 -10.22 15.83 -0.79
N ARG A 85 -9.81 17.02 -0.33
CA ARG A 85 -8.75 17.11 0.68
C ARG A 85 -8.92 18.24 1.68
N MET A 86 -8.28 18.06 2.82
CA MET A 86 -7.95 19.12 3.75
C MET A 86 -6.48 19.53 3.59
N ASP A 87 -6.16 20.76 4.00
CA ASP A 87 -4.77 21.21 4.11
C ASP A 87 -4.11 20.56 5.34
N PRO A 88 -2.94 19.90 5.23
CA PRO A 88 -2.32 19.19 6.36
C PRO A 88 -1.84 20.12 7.49
N VAL A 89 -1.69 21.42 7.24
CA VAL A 89 -1.33 22.43 8.24
C VAL A 89 -2.58 23.14 8.77
N HIS A 90 -3.57 23.34 7.90
CA HIS A 90 -4.79 24.10 8.16
C HIS A 90 -6.05 23.27 7.91
N PHE A 91 -6.16 22.11 8.55
CA PHE A 91 -7.36 21.27 8.51
C PHE A 91 -8.39 21.69 9.56
N SER A 92 -9.63 21.23 9.38
CA SER A 92 -10.70 21.46 10.36
C SER A 92 -10.69 20.37 11.42
N TYR A 93 -10.75 20.79 12.69
CA TYR A 93 -10.99 19.92 13.84
C TYR A 93 -12.48 19.77 14.18
N ASN A 94 -13.34 20.53 13.50
CA ASN A 94 -14.76 20.65 13.80
C ASN A 94 -15.64 19.90 12.79
N MET A 95 -15.04 19.18 11.84
CA MET A 95 -15.77 18.34 10.92
C MET A 95 -16.16 17.03 11.62
N THR A 96 -17.45 16.78 11.75
CA THR A 96 -17.95 15.66 12.56
C THR A 96 -18.15 14.37 11.75
N VAL A 97 -18.49 14.50 10.47
CA VAL A 97 -18.79 13.38 9.56
C VAL A 97 -18.29 13.73 8.16
N PHE A 98 -17.73 12.75 7.46
CA PHE A 98 -17.51 12.78 6.02
C PHE A 98 -18.34 11.66 5.38
N GLU A 99 -19.37 11.99 4.60
CA GLU A 99 -20.21 10.98 3.95
C GLU A 99 -20.49 11.25 2.47
N MET A 100 -20.40 10.17 1.69
CA MET A 100 -20.79 10.10 0.28
C MET A 100 -21.50 8.75 0.09
N LEU A 101 -22.81 8.74 0.35
CA LEU A 101 -23.57 7.50 0.50
C LEU A 101 -23.90 6.81 -0.82
N ASP A 102 -23.84 7.53 -1.93
CA ASP A 102 -24.28 7.06 -3.25
C ASP A 102 -23.12 6.86 -4.23
N VAL A 103 -21.90 7.30 -3.89
CA VAL A 103 -20.74 7.21 -4.79
C VAL A 103 -20.27 5.77 -4.88
N VAL A 104 -20.33 5.21 -6.09
CA VAL A 104 -19.87 3.85 -6.38
C VAL A 104 -18.42 3.88 -6.88
N ASN A 105 -18.09 4.85 -7.74
CA ASN A 105 -16.76 4.98 -8.35
C ASN A 105 -16.14 6.32 -7.95
N PHE A 106 -15.03 6.26 -7.22
CA PHE A 106 -14.24 7.44 -6.86
C PHE A 106 -12.89 7.39 -7.60
N ASN A 107 -12.84 7.98 -8.79
CA ASN A 107 -11.61 8.07 -9.58
C ASN A 107 -10.74 9.24 -9.08
N GLY A 108 -10.09 9.02 -7.94
CA GLY A 108 -9.56 10.15 -7.20
C GLY A 108 -8.98 9.85 -5.84
N THR A 109 -8.59 10.90 -5.13
CA THR A 109 -8.07 10.78 -3.75
C THR A 109 -8.93 11.49 -2.73
N VAL A 110 -9.12 10.87 -1.57
CA VAL A 110 -9.74 11.46 -0.39
C VAL A 110 -8.66 11.58 0.70
N LYS A 111 -8.40 12.80 1.18
CA LYS A 111 -7.39 13.10 2.22
C LYS A 111 -7.99 13.95 3.33
N ILE A 112 -8.38 13.31 4.43
CA ILE A 112 -9.15 13.93 5.51
C ILE A 112 -8.42 13.76 6.85
N TYR A 113 -8.43 14.80 7.67
CA TYR A 113 -7.80 14.84 9.00
C TYR A 113 -8.84 15.11 10.09
N GLU A 114 -8.59 14.58 11.29
CA GLU A 114 -9.37 14.77 12.53
C GLU A 114 -10.89 14.60 12.34
N THR A 115 -11.29 13.62 11.53
CA THR A 115 -12.71 13.33 11.27
C THR A 115 -13.08 11.98 11.87
N PRO A 116 -13.95 11.95 12.89
CA PRO A 116 -14.23 10.73 13.63
C PRO A 116 -15.18 9.76 12.91
N GLN A 117 -15.90 10.19 11.87
CA GLN A 117 -16.83 9.32 11.14
C GLN A 117 -16.68 9.50 9.63
N VAL A 118 -16.33 8.43 8.93
CA VAL A 118 -16.19 8.40 7.48
C VAL A 118 -17.08 7.31 6.90
N ARG A 119 -18.02 7.68 6.03
CA ARG A 119 -19.05 6.78 5.48
C ARG A 119 -19.01 6.79 3.96
N LEU A 120 -18.47 5.72 3.39
CA LEU A 120 -18.33 5.40 1.98
C LEU A 120 -18.90 4.00 1.68
N PRO A 121 -20.13 3.68 2.15
CA PRO A 121 -20.60 2.30 2.25
C PRO A 121 -20.76 1.59 0.91
N VAL A 122 -20.96 2.33 -0.19
CA VAL A 122 -21.17 1.76 -1.54
C VAL A 122 -20.00 2.00 -2.49
N VAL A 123 -18.93 2.68 -2.06
CA VAL A 123 -17.74 2.92 -2.88
C VAL A 123 -17.07 1.59 -3.16
N GLN A 124 -16.95 1.21 -4.43
CA GLN A 124 -16.31 -0.03 -4.85
C GLN A 124 -14.86 0.17 -5.28
N ARG A 125 -14.54 1.37 -5.78
CA ARG A 125 -13.22 1.71 -6.32
C ARG A 125 -12.82 3.10 -5.85
N ILE A 126 -11.60 3.21 -5.32
CA ILE A 126 -10.98 4.49 -4.98
C ILE A 126 -9.50 4.50 -5.38
N SER A 127 -8.97 5.61 -5.90
CA SER A 127 -7.53 5.67 -6.16
C SER A 127 -6.76 5.80 -4.85
N GLY A 128 -7.11 6.75 -3.99
CA GLY A 128 -6.46 6.89 -2.68
C GLY A 128 -7.42 7.27 -1.56
N LEU A 129 -7.33 6.58 -0.44
CA LEU A 129 -8.04 6.91 0.80
C LEU A 129 -7.00 7.19 1.89
N SER A 130 -6.92 8.41 2.40
CA SER A 130 -6.01 8.80 3.48
C SER A 130 -6.79 9.48 4.58
N LEU A 131 -6.92 8.81 5.72
CA LEU A 131 -7.66 9.27 6.87
C LEU A 131 -6.72 9.33 8.07
N SER A 132 -6.79 10.41 8.82
CA SER A 132 -6.05 10.57 10.07
C SER A 132 -6.99 11.12 11.13
N SER A 133 -6.97 10.56 12.33
CA SER A 133 -7.77 11.06 13.46
C SER A 133 -7.04 10.82 14.76
N SER A 134 -6.88 11.83 15.60
CA SER A 134 -6.23 11.69 16.92
C SER A 134 -7.17 11.23 18.01
N VAL A 135 -8.47 11.48 17.83
CA VAL A 135 -9.53 11.05 18.74
C VAL A 135 -10.08 9.67 18.38
N GLY A 136 -9.58 9.08 17.28
CA GLY A 136 -10.09 7.84 16.72
C GLY A 136 -11.32 8.05 15.85
N GLY A 137 -12.04 6.97 15.59
CA GLY A 137 -13.23 7.06 14.74
C GLY A 137 -13.63 5.76 14.10
N GLU A 138 -14.64 5.87 13.24
CA GLU A 138 -15.20 4.77 12.47
C GLU A 138 -15.10 5.05 10.98
N LEU A 139 -14.68 4.03 10.22
CA LEU A 139 -14.67 4.01 8.76
C LEU A 139 -15.62 2.92 8.27
N ASP A 140 -16.63 3.30 7.52
CA ASP A 140 -17.45 2.38 6.73
C ASP A 140 -17.11 2.50 5.25
N ALA A 141 -16.26 1.61 4.74
CA ALA A 141 -15.97 1.43 3.32
C ALA A 141 -16.21 -0.04 2.94
N SER A 142 -17.32 -0.60 3.44
CA SER A 142 -17.60 -2.03 3.41
C SER A 142 -17.75 -2.61 2.00
N ALA A 143 -18.13 -1.81 1.00
CA ALA A 143 -18.17 -2.22 -0.42
C ALA A 143 -16.86 -2.01 -1.18
N LEU A 144 -15.81 -1.46 -0.56
CA LEU A 144 -14.57 -1.13 -1.25
C LEU A 144 -13.85 -2.40 -1.70
N VAL A 145 -13.76 -2.61 -3.02
CA VAL A 145 -13.14 -3.80 -3.61
C VAL A 145 -11.70 -3.53 -4.02
N ASN A 146 -11.45 -2.38 -4.64
CA ASN A 146 -10.14 -2.02 -5.16
C ASN A 146 -9.74 -0.62 -4.67
N ALA A 147 -8.52 -0.53 -4.15
CA ALA A 147 -7.88 0.74 -3.85
C ALA A 147 -6.48 0.79 -4.49
N SER A 148 -5.98 1.98 -4.84
CA SER A 148 -4.53 2.08 -5.09
C SER A 148 -3.78 2.24 -3.77
N SER A 149 -4.20 3.19 -2.94
CA SER A 149 -3.63 3.40 -1.62
C SER A 149 -4.71 3.54 -0.55
N VAL A 150 -4.51 2.91 0.60
CA VAL A 150 -5.31 3.11 1.81
C VAL A 150 -4.36 3.46 2.94
N ARG A 151 -4.58 4.59 3.61
CA ARG A 151 -3.78 5.10 4.73
C ARG A 151 -4.71 5.48 5.87
N LEU A 152 -4.57 4.79 6.99
CA LEU A 152 -5.36 5.02 8.21
C LEU A 152 -4.41 5.35 9.34
N GLU A 153 -4.55 6.54 9.93
CA GLU A 153 -3.71 6.99 11.04
C GLU A 153 -4.54 7.33 12.27
N GLY A 154 -4.04 6.90 13.43
CA GLY A 154 -4.65 7.08 14.74
C GLY A 154 -5.60 5.96 15.16
N PRO A 155 -6.31 6.13 16.28
CA PRO A 155 -6.95 5.02 16.97
C PRO A 155 -8.36 4.72 16.43
N TRP A 156 -8.44 4.23 15.19
CA TRP A 156 -9.70 3.82 14.58
C TRP A 156 -10.29 2.62 15.30
N SER A 157 -11.47 2.79 15.90
CA SER A 157 -12.13 1.76 16.70
C SER A 157 -12.91 0.76 15.85
N ASN A 158 -13.36 1.18 14.65
CA ASN A 158 -14.16 0.36 13.75
C ASN A 158 -13.81 0.66 12.29
N VAL A 159 -13.09 -0.25 11.63
CA VAL A 159 -12.69 -0.12 10.22
C VAL A 159 -13.33 -1.24 9.42
N LYS A 160 -14.28 -0.91 8.55
CA LYS A 160 -14.95 -1.87 7.68
C LYS A 160 -14.36 -1.81 6.28
N LEU A 161 -13.42 -2.71 6.00
CA LEU A 161 -12.79 -2.93 4.69
C LEU A 161 -12.98 -4.38 4.20
N GLY A 162 -14.05 -5.04 4.64
CA GLY A 162 -14.28 -6.48 4.44
C GLY A 162 -14.34 -6.94 2.98
N SER A 163 -14.64 -6.04 2.04
CA SER A 163 -14.66 -6.35 0.59
C SER A 163 -13.35 -6.09 -0.13
N LEU A 164 -12.34 -5.52 0.54
CA LEU A 164 -11.11 -5.05 -0.10
C LEU A 164 -10.29 -6.25 -0.55
N ARG A 165 -10.10 -6.38 -1.87
CA ARG A 165 -9.38 -7.50 -2.50
C ARG A 165 -7.99 -7.13 -2.97
N ASN A 166 -7.85 -5.93 -3.54
CA ASN A 166 -6.62 -5.53 -4.21
C ASN A 166 -6.19 -4.12 -3.79
N ILE A 167 -4.90 -3.99 -3.49
CA ILE A 167 -4.24 -2.73 -3.19
C ILE A 167 -3.04 -2.58 -4.12
N SER A 168 -3.19 -1.75 -5.16
CA SER A 168 -2.18 -1.69 -6.23
C SER A 168 -0.90 -0.94 -5.84
N LYS A 169 -0.91 -0.14 -4.77
CA LYS A 169 0.27 0.61 -4.29
C LYS A 169 0.57 0.33 -2.82
N SER A 170 -0.27 0.79 -1.90
CA SER A 170 0.09 0.80 -0.48
C SER A 170 -1.09 0.70 0.48
N LEU A 171 -1.04 -0.23 1.40
CA LEU A 171 -1.85 -0.25 2.62
C LEU A 171 -0.99 0.23 3.77
N HIS A 172 -1.41 1.28 4.46
CA HIS A 172 -0.73 1.77 5.64
C HIS A 172 -1.74 1.94 6.77
N VAL A 173 -1.55 1.21 7.87
CA VAL A 173 -2.38 1.35 9.07
C VAL A 173 -1.46 1.69 10.23
N CYS A 174 -1.70 2.82 10.87
CA CYS A 174 -1.02 3.17 12.09
C CYS A 174 -1.99 3.57 13.19
N SER A 175 -1.87 2.94 14.37
CA SER A 175 -2.71 3.29 15.53
C SER A 175 -2.16 4.44 16.37
N ASN A 176 -0.88 4.78 16.22
CA ASN A 176 -0.20 5.81 16.99
C ASN A 176 -0.22 7.17 16.25
N PRO A 177 -0.55 8.30 16.91
CA PRO A 177 -0.35 9.63 16.33
C PRO A 177 1.11 9.92 15.92
N ASP A 178 2.09 9.26 16.54
CA ASP A 178 3.52 9.44 16.25
C ASP A 178 4.04 8.52 15.14
N CYS A 179 3.17 8.02 14.26
CA CYS A 179 3.63 7.49 12.97
C CYS A 179 4.08 8.62 12.05
N GLU A 180 5.06 9.38 12.52
CA GLU A 180 5.88 10.19 11.66
C GLU A 180 6.66 9.21 10.79
N MET A 181 6.34 9.21 9.49
CA MET A 181 7.19 8.56 8.51
C MET A 181 8.56 9.23 8.63
N GLU A 182 9.59 8.43 8.88
CA GLU A 182 10.98 8.85 8.64
C GLU A 182 11.05 9.49 7.25
N GLY A 183 10.97 10.82 7.16
CA GLY A 183 10.96 11.53 5.88
C GLY A 183 10.22 12.86 5.84
N SER A 184 9.13 13.04 6.58
CA SER A 184 8.45 14.35 6.64
C SER A 184 8.67 14.97 8.01
N GLY A 185 9.79 15.68 8.18
CA GLY A 185 10.21 16.34 9.44
C GLY A 185 9.32 17.49 9.90
N TYR A 186 8.01 17.29 9.89
CA TYR A 186 7.00 18.18 10.44
C TYR A 186 6.40 17.55 11.70
N ALA A 187 7.27 17.19 12.64
CA ALA A 187 6.93 17.06 14.04
C ALA A 187 6.40 18.42 14.51
N THR A 188 5.10 18.66 14.35
CA THR A 188 4.43 19.76 15.03
C THR A 188 4.55 19.44 16.51
N GLY A 189 5.52 20.04 17.20
CA GLY A 189 6.01 19.71 18.55
C GLY A 189 5.01 19.88 19.70
N ARG A 190 3.71 19.68 19.47
CA ARG A 190 2.73 19.47 20.52
C ARG A 190 2.75 18.00 20.89
N ARG A 191 3.39 17.70 22.02
CA ARG A 191 3.26 16.44 22.77
C ARG A 191 1.77 16.17 22.98
N ARG A 192 1.14 15.43 22.07
CA ARG A 192 -0.22 14.92 22.28
C ARG A 192 -0.09 13.88 23.38
N HIS A 193 -0.95 13.99 24.39
CA HIS A 193 -1.03 13.00 25.46
C HIS A 193 -1.16 11.62 24.80
N LEU A 194 -0.13 10.79 24.97
CA LEU A 194 -0.10 9.42 24.49
C LEU A 194 -1.33 8.71 25.05
N LEU A 195 -2.34 8.46 24.21
CA LEU A 195 -3.36 7.46 24.49
C LEU A 195 -2.69 6.10 24.27
N LEU A 196 -1.80 5.73 25.20
CA LEU A 196 -0.96 4.51 25.14
C LEU A 196 -1.77 3.22 24.92
N ASP A 197 -3.07 3.25 25.23
CA ASP A 197 -3.92 2.07 25.25
C ASP A 197 -4.78 1.90 24.00
N SER A 198 -4.61 2.74 22.98
CA SER A 198 -5.45 2.64 21.78
C SER A 198 -5.03 1.47 20.91
N GLN A 199 -5.84 0.41 20.94
CA GLN A 199 -5.62 -0.80 20.15
C GLN A 199 -6.29 -0.66 18.78
N ALA A 200 -5.58 -0.99 17.71
CA ALA A 200 -6.16 -1.12 16.39
C ALA A 200 -6.32 -2.59 15.99
N PHE A 201 -7.38 -2.86 15.25
CA PHE A 201 -7.68 -4.15 14.63
C PHE A 201 -7.59 -4.01 13.11
N VAL A 202 -6.87 -4.92 12.46
CA VAL A 202 -6.75 -4.96 11.00
C VAL A 202 -7.41 -6.23 10.49
N ASP A 203 -8.61 -6.13 9.92
CA ASP A 203 -9.32 -7.25 9.32
C ASP A 203 -9.63 -7.01 7.85
N LEU A 204 -8.99 -7.81 7.02
CA LEU A 204 -9.03 -7.74 5.57
C LEU A 204 -9.23 -9.17 5.02
N PRO A 205 -10.41 -9.77 5.29
CA PRO A 205 -10.67 -11.19 5.05
C PRO A 205 -10.62 -11.59 3.57
N LEU A 206 -10.80 -10.63 2.66
CA LEU A 206 -10.81 -10.84 1.23
C LEU A 206 -9.60 -10.27 0.50
N LEU A 207 -8.61 -9.70 1.21
CA LEU A 207 -7.41 -9.17 0.58
C LEU A 207 -6.60 -10.32 -0.04
N GLU A 208 -6.38 -10.26 -1.35
CA GLU A 208 -5.70 -11.28 -2.14
C GLU A 208 -4.27 -10.85 -2.46
N SER A 209 -4.07 -9.56 -2.76
CA SER A 209 -2.75 -9.01 -3.10
C SER A 209 -2.58 -7.56 -2.67
N ALA A 210 -1.35 -7.22 -2.27
CA ALA A 210 -0.95 -5.85 -2.02
C ALA A 210 0.51 -5.64 -2.41
N MET A 211 0.83 -4.47 -2.95
CA MET A 211 2.21 -4.14 -3.26
C MET A 211 3.04 -3.80 -2.01
N TYR A 212 2.48 -2.98 -1.11
CA TYR A 212 3.08 -2.64 0.16
C TYR A 212 2.02 -2.74 1.27
N ILE A 213 2.36 -3.35 2.39
CA ILE A 213 1.56 -3.36 3.62
C ILE A 213 2.45 -2.87 4.75
N GLY A 214 2.16 -1.69 5.28
CA GLY A 214 2.78 -1.13 6.47
C GLY A 214 1.78 -1.08 7.63
N ILE A 215 2.05 -1.75 8.74
CA ILE A 215 1.21 -1.76 9.93
C ILE A 215 2.08 -1.40 11.14
N ASN A 216 1.76 -0.31 11.84
CA ASN A 216 2.56 0.16 12.98
C ASN A 216 1.69 0.57 14.17
N GLY A 217 2.06 0.14 15.38
CA GLY A 217 1.48 0.62 16.62
C GLY A 217 1.02 -0.49 17.56
N SER A 218 0.05 -0.17 18.41
CA SER A 218 -0.59 -1.13 19.32
C SER A 218 -1.64 -1.94 18.55
N ILE A 219 -1.21 -3.04 17.92
CA ILE A 219 -2.07 -3.92 17.13
C ILE A 219 -2.34 -5.19 17.91
N THR A 220 -3.62 -5.52 18.13
CA THR A 220 -3.98 -6.74 18.87
C THR A 220 -4.34 -7.91 17.99
N ASN A 221 -4.80 -7.65 16.77
CA ASN A 221 -5.13 -8.71 15.83
C ASN A 221 -4.99 -8.22 14.37
N ILE A 222 -4.48 -9.11 13.52
CA ILE A 222 -4.30 -8.92 12.08
C ILE A 222 -4.87 -10.16 11.39
N SER A 223 -5.82 -9.97 10.49
CA SER A 223 -6.50 -11.04 9.75
C SER A 223 -6.45 -10.74 8.25
N MET A 224 -5.67 -11.55 7.53
CA MET A 224 -5.53 -11.51 6.06
C MET A 224 -5.47 -12.93 5.48
N PRO A 225 -6.48 -13.78 5.72
CA PRO A 225 -6.45 -15.21 5.42
C PRO A 225 -6.33 -15.56 3.93
N ARG A 226 -6.60 -14.61 3.03
CA ARG A 226 -6.56 -14.81 1.57
C ARG A 226 -5.37 -14.12 0.89
N LEU A 227 -4.52 -13.42 1.64
CA LEU A 227 -3.38 -12.71 1.10
C LEU A 227 -2.36 -13.72 0.59
N SER A 228 -2.23 -13.84 -0.73
CA SER A 228 -1.33 -14.80 -1.37
C SER A 228 0.00 -14.19 -1.81
N GLY A 229 0.00 -12.90 -2.16
CA GLY A 229 1.19 -12.24 -2.70
C GLY A 229 1.43 -10.83 -2.14
N ILE A 230 2.70 -10.54 -1.83
CA ILE A 230 3.17 -9.21 -1.40
C ILE A 230 4.35 -8.76 -2.27
N GLY A 231 4.39 -7.47 -2.63
CA GLY A 231 5.49 -6.88 -3.41
C GLY A 231 5.39 -7.10 -4.91
N VAL A 232 4.23 -7.52 -5.42
CA VAL A 232 4.01 -7.72 -6.86
C VAL A 232 3.68 -6.37 -7.51
N GLY A 233 4.68 -5.67 -8.07
CA GLY A 233 4.47 -4.40 -8.77
C GLY A 233 5.70 -3.49 -8.88
N GLU A 234 5.50 -2.25 -9.32
CA GLU A 234 6.53 -1.20 -9.44
C GLU A 234 6.73 -0.43 -8.12
N ARG A 235 7.97 -0.35 -7.61
CA ARG A 235 8.33 0.30 -6.34
C ARG A 235 7.55 1.60 -6.10
N THR A 236 6.95 1.72 -4.92
CA THR A 236 6.21 2.93 -4.53
C THR A 236 7.10 3.85 -3.71
N GLN A 237 6.75 5.14 -3.65
CA GLN A 237 7.40 6.12 -2.77
C GLN A 237 7.29 5.78 -1.27
N TRP A 238 6.36 4.89 -0.90
CA TRP A 238 6.13 4.47 0.49
C TRP A 238 6.93 3.23 0.87
N GLY A 239 7.66 2.64 -0.08
CA GLY A 239 8.32 1.36 0.07
C GLY A 239 7.64 0.25 -0.73
N GLU A 240 8.05 -0.96 -0.43
CA GLU A 240 7.59 -2.20 -1.04
C GLU A 240 7.69 -3.31 0.01
N GLY A 241 6.83 -4.33 -0.10
CA GLY A 241 6.89 -5.49 0.79
C GLY A 241 5.94 -5.41 1.97
N PHE A 242 6.35 -6.01 3.07
CA PHE A 242 5.57 -6.11 4.29
C PHE A 242 6.37 -5.48 5.43
N ASP A 243 5.79 -4.51 6.13
CA ASP A 243 6.37 -3.87 7.30
C ASP A 243 5.35 -3.92 8.44
N LEU A 244 5.70 -4.64 9.50
CA LEU A 244 4.89 -4.80 10.69
C LEU A 244 5.70 -4.42 11.93
N VAL A 245 5.28 -3.36 12.62
CA VAL A 245 5.87 -2.92 13.89
C VAL A 245 4.82 -2.95 14.99
N VAL A 246 4.88 -3.98 15.84
CA VAL A 246 3.92 -4.21 16.93
C VAL A 246 4.45 -3.68 18.26
N ARG A 247 3.64 -2.90 18.97
CA ARG A 247 3.95 -2.36 20.29
C ARG A 247 2.95 -2.86 21.34
N ASN A 248 3.41 -2.95 22.59
CA ASN A 248 2.61 -3.14 23.82
C ASN A 248 1.87 -4.48 24.01
N ALA A 249 1.40 -5.16 22.97
CA ALA A 249 0.64 -6.40 23.08
C ALA A 249 1.30 -7.55 22.29
N PRO A 250 1.32 -8.79 22.81
CA PRO A 250 1.67 -9.97 22.03
C PRO A 250 0.74 -10.15 20.83
N LEU A 251 1.31 -10.20 19.62
CA LEU A 251 0.58 -10.51 18.40
C LEU A 251 0.93 -11.92 17.92
N GLN A 252 -0.06 -12.63 17.37
CA GLN A 252 0.16 -13.82 16.55
C GLN A 252 -0.09 -13.44 15.09
N LEU A 253 0.95 -13.52 14.27
CA LEU A 253 0.84 -13.28 12.84
C LEU A 253 0.61 -14.61 12.12
N ASP A 254 -0.54 -14.76 11.48
CA ASP A 254 -0.87 -15.92 10.66
C ASP A 254 -1.35 -15.47 9.27
N LEU A 255 -0.57 -15.81 8.24
CA LEU A 255 -0.89 -15.51 6.84
C LEU A 255 -0.96 -16.84 6.06
N PRO A 256 -2.05 -17.61 6.20
CA PRO A 256 -2.12 -19.01 5.77
C PRO A 256 -2.15 -19.19 4.25
N ALA A 257 -2.47 -18.14 3.49
CA ALA A 257 -2.47 -18.14 2.03
C ALA A 257 -1.19 -17.56 1.42
N LEU A 258 -0.32 -16.91 2.19
CA LEU A 258 0.84 -16.20 1.67
C LEU A 258 1.85 -17.21 1.11
N ASP A 259 2.03 -17.20 -0.21
CA ASP A 259 2.94 -18.10 -0.91
C ASP A 259 4.15 -17.40 -1.53
N THR A 260 4.01 -16.11 -1.84
CA THR A 260 5.00 -15.33 -2.58
C THR A 260 5.29 -14.00 -1.89
N VAL A 261 6.56 -13.76 -1.62
CA VAL A 261 7.06 -12.47 -1.14
C VAL A 261 8.20 -12.00 -2.05
N VAL A 262 7.92 -10.94 -2.82
CA VAL A 262 8.85 -10.40 -3.82
C VAL A 262 9.73 -9.29 -3.26
N SER A 263 9.23 -8.55 -2.27
CA SER A 263 9.87 -7.39 -1.64
C SER A 263 10.11 -7.66 -0.14
N PRO A 264 10.92 -6.85 0.57
CA PRO A 264 11.33 -7.17 1.94
C PRO A 264 10.16 -7.48 2.88
N PHE A 265 10.35 -8.48 3.74
CA PHE A 265 9.42 -8.80 4.80
C PHE A 265 10.03 -8.41 6.14
N LEU A 266 9.46 -7.41 6.78
CA LEU A 266 9.90 -6.82 8.03
C LEU A 266 8.81 -7.05 9.08
N ALA A 267 9.15 -7.75 10.16
CA ALA A 267 8.27 -7.99 11.28
C ALA A 267 9.03 -7.73 12.59
N MET A 268 8.64 -6.69 13.33
CA MET A 268 9.32 -6.20 14.52
C MET A 268 8.36 -6.04 15.72
N GLY A 269 8.87 -6.30 16.92
CA GLY A 269 8.20 -5.98 18.18
C GLY A 269 7.65 -7.18 18.94
N SER A 270 6.52 -7.00 19.64
CA SER A 270 5.96 -8.00 20.56
C SER A 270 5.18 -9.09 19.82
N MET A 271 5.85 -9.98 19.08
CA MET A 271 5.20 -11.09 18.36
C MET A 271 5.45 -12.42 19.05
N SER A 272 4.38 -13.10 19.43
CA SER A 272 4.41 -14.42 20.09
C SER A 272 4.50 -15.58 19.09
N SER A 273 4.02 -15.40 17.87
CA SER A 273 4.15 -16.40 16.81
C SER A 273 4.05 -15.77 15.43
N ILE A 274 4.77 -16.34 14.47
CA ILE A 274 4.71 -16.01 13.04
C ILE A 274 4.50 -17.32 12.27
N LYS A 275 3.39 -17.43 11.53
CA LYS A 275 3.01 -18.62 10.77
C LYS A 275 2.77 -18.26 9.31
N LEU A 276 3.63 -18.76 8.42
CA LEU A 276 3.51 -18.58 6.97
C LEU A 276 3.56 -19.96 6.29
N PRO A 277 2.54 -20.80 6.48
CA PRO A 277 2.61 -22.23 6.15
C PRO A 277 2.71 -22.53 4.66
N LYS A 278 2.34 -21.58 3.78
CA LYS A 278 2.39 -21.74 2.32
C LYS A 278 3.53 -20.97 1.66
N LEU A 279 4.34 -20.24 2.41
CA LEU A 279 5.44 -19.48 1.85
C LEU A 279 6.47 -20.44 1.27
N VAL A 280 6.60 -20.48 -0.06
CA VAL A 280 7.53 -21.39 -0.75
C VAL A 280 8.86 -20.71 -1.04
N GLU A 281 8.78 -19.48 -1.54
CA GLU A 281 9.92 -18.72 -2.01
C GLU A 281 9.92 -17.30 -1.43
N SER A 282 11.08 -16.87 -0.94
CA SER A 282 11.36 -15.46 -0.67
C SER A 282 12.56 -14.96 -1.47
N LYS A 283 12.30 -14.09 -2.44
CA LYS A 283 13.35 -13.44 -3.24
C LYS A 283 14.00 -12.26 -2.54
N ALA A 284 13.34 -11.75 -1.50
CA ALA A 284 13.78 -10.59 -0.74
C ALA A 284 14.23 -10.96 0.68
N PRO A 285 14.90 -10.03 1.39
CA PRO A 285 15.24 -10.23 2.79
C PRO A 285 14.01 -10.41 3.68
N PHE A 286 14.03 -11.46 4.51
CA PHE A 286 13.17 -11.62 5.66
C PHE A 286 13.90 -11.13 6.91
N TYR A 287 13.31 -10.16 7.60
CA TYR A 287 13.80 -9.63 8.86
C TYR A 287 12.73 -9.76 9.93
N ILE A 288 13.02 -10.56 10.95
CA ILE A 288 12.16 -10.77 12.10
C ILE A 288 12.91 -10.34 13.35
N GLN A 289 12.33 -9.43 14.12
CA GLN A 289 12.87 -9.02 15.42
C GLN A 289 11.79 -9.07 16.49
N THR A 290 11.92 -9.99 17.46
CA THR A 290 10.91 -10.17 18.51
C THR A 290 11.41 -9.64 19.87
N SER A 291 10.56 -8.95 20.62
CA SER A 291 10.87 -8.49 21.99
C SER A 291 10.43 -9.50 23.07
N ILE A 292 9.66 -10.51 22.68
CA ILE A 292 9.12 -11.58 23.53
C ILE A 292 9.39 -12.94 22.89
N SER A 293 9.28 -14.00 23.69
CA SER A 293 9.39 -15.39 23.23
C SER A 293 8.48 -15.65 22.03
N SER A 294 9.05 -16.12 20.92
CA SER A 294 8.35 -16.28 19.65
C SER A 294 8.60 -17.64 18.99
N ASP A 295 7.53 -18.19 18.42
CA ASP A 295 7.55 -19.39 17.58
C ASP A 295 7.38 -19.01 16.11
N ILE A 296 8.39 -19.33 15.29
CA ILE A 296 8.42 -19.00 13.86
C ILE A 296 8.24 -20.27 13.05
N HIS A 297 7.14 -20.36 12.29
CA HIS A 297 6.77 -21.53 11.50
C HIS A 297 6.69 -21.22 10.00
N LEU A 298 7.65 -21.78 9.24
CA LEU A 298 7.80 -21.63 7.79
C LEU A 298 7.94 -23.02 7.13
N PRO A 299 6.97 -23.95 7.35
CA PRO A 299 7.12 -25.36 7.00
C PRO A 299 7.29 -25.66 5.50
N SER A 300 6.88 -24.73 4.62
CA SER A 300 6.95 -24.89 3.16
C SER A 300 8.08 -24.09 2.50
N LEU A 301 8.85 -23.31 3.27
CA LEU A 301 9.87 -22.43 2.73
C LEU A 301 11.05 -23.26 2.21
N GLN A 302 11.21 -23.29 0.89
CA GLN A 302 12.25 -24.06 0.20
C GLN A 302 13.46 -23.21 -0.15
N THR A 303 13.22 -21.96 -0.56
CA THR A 303 14.23 -21.03 -1.08
C THR A 303 14.09 -19.66 -0.43
N ALA A 304 15.17 -19.10 0.09
CA ALA A 304 15.17 -17.75 0.65
C ALA A 304 16.48 -17.00 0.34
N SER A 305 16.40 -15.75 -0.11
CA SER A 305 17.61 -14.95 -0.33
C SER A 305 18.34 -14.65 0.99
N ARG A 306 17.61 -14.18 2.01
CA ARG A 306 18.18 -13.86 3.33
C ARG A 306 17.13 -14.01 4.41
N LEU A 307 17.50 -14.65 5.52
CA LEU A 307 16.67 -14.82 6.70
C LEU A 307 17.41 -14.32 7.94
N ASP A 308 17.05 -13.13 8.42
CA ASP A 308 17.57 -12.54 9.65
C ASP A 308 16.49 -12.62 10.75
N ILE A 309 16.77 -13.33 11.82
CA ILE A 309 15.88 -13.53 12.97
C ILE A 309 16.62 -13.10 14.24
N HIS A 310 16.06 -12.16 14.99
CA HIS A 310 16.64 -11.61 16.20
C HIS A 310 15.61 -11.59 17.34
N GLY A 311 16.05 -11.76 18.59
CA GLY A 311 15.21 -11.52 19.76
C GLY A 311 15.09 -12.69 20.72
N GLN A 312 13.95 -12.83 21.38
CA GLN A 312 13.65 -14.01 22.21
C GLN A 312 13.00 -15.08 21.33
N ILE A 313 13.80 -15.98 20.77
CA ILE A 313 13.32 -17.01 19.84
C ILE A 313 13.21 -18.32 20.58
N ASN A 314 12.01 -18.90 20.62
CA ASN A 314 11.76 -20.19 21.26
C ASN A 314 11.91 -21.33 20.25
N TYR A 315 11.43 -21.14 19.03
CA TYR A 315 11.42 -22.17 18.01
C TYR A 315 11.45 -21.57 16.60
N VAL A 316 12.19 -22.21 15.69
CA VAL A 316 12.23 -21.87 14.26
C VAL A 316 12.06 -23.16 13.46
N ASP A 317 10.99 -23.24 12.68
CA ASP A 317 10.61 -24.40 11.87
C ASP A 317 10.75 -24.08 10.38
N VAL A 318 11.79 -24.63 9.76
CA VAL A 318 12.14 -24.49 8.34
C VAL A 318 12.57 -25.85 7.76
N PRO A 319 11.72 -26.89 7.86
CA PRO A 319 12.14 -28.29 7.68
C PRO A 319 12.58 -28.60 6.24
N VAL A 320 12.06 -27.87 5.26
CA VAL A 320 12.30 -28.07 3.81
C VAL A 320 13.18 -27.00 3.19
N LEU A 321 13.78 -26.09 3.98
CA LEU A 321 14.67 -25.05 3.47
C LEU A 321 15.96 -25.69 2.97
N THR A 322 16.18 -25.65 1.66
CA THR A 322 17.34 -26.28 1.00
C THR A 322 18.28 -25.28 0.36
N ASP A 323 17.78 -24.09 -0.02
CA ASP A 323 18.57 -23.05 -0.69
C ASP A 323 18.40 -21.71 0.04
N ILE A 324 19.48 -21.25 0.67
CA ILE A 324 19.52 -19.96 1.34
C ILE A 324 20.86 -19.29 1.13
N SER A 325 20.86 -18.00 0.75
CA SER A 325 22.12 -17.28 0.54
C SER A 325 22.72 -16.75 1.84
N ARG A 326 21.88 -16.46 2.85
CA ARG A 326 22.33 -16.02 4.18
C ARG A 326 21.28 -16.31 5.24
N ILE A 327 21.68 -16.93 6.33
CA ILE A 327 20.84 -17.14 7.52
C ILE A 327 21.52 -16.58 8.76
N ARG A 328 20.80 -15.76 9.52
CA ARG A 328 21.29 -15.21 10.80
C ARG A 328 20.21 -15.35 11.84
N ILE A 329 20.45 -16.19 12.85
CA ILE A 329 19.52 -16.36 13.97
C ILE A 329 20.26 -15.99 15.26
N THR A 330 19.87 -14.87 15.87
CA THR A 330 20.41 -14.41 17.15
C THR A 330 19.30 -14.42 18.20
N SER A 331 19.28 -15.45 19.03
CA SER A 331 18.34 -15.55 20.15
C SER A 331 18.99 -15.11 21.47
N SER A 332 18.25 -14.38 22.30
CA SER A 332 18.64 -14.04 23.67
C SER A 332 18.27 -15.13 24.69
N ILE A 333 17.61 -16.20 24.24
CA ILE A 333 17.30 -17.39 25.03
C ILE A 333 17.82 -18.64 24.30
N PRO A 334 18.18 -19.73 25.02
CA PRO A 334 18.51 -20.98 24.36
C PRO A 334 17.31 -21.52 23.59
N TYR A 335 17.52 -21.98 22.36
CA TYR A 335 16.48 -22.57 21.53
C TYR A 335 16.96 -23.90 20.93
N PRO A 336 16.05 -24.85 20.67
CA PRO A 336 16.41 -26.12 20.05
C PRO A 336 16.71 -25.91 18.56
N CYS A 337 17.89 -26.34 18.12
CA CYS A 337 18.25 -26.32 16.72
C CYS A 337 17.71 -27.57 16.02
N THR A 338 16.91 -27.33 14.99
CA THR A 338 16.37 -28.40 14.14
C THR A 338 17.46 -29.01 13.26
N ASP A 339 17.29 -30.26 12.85
CA ASP A 339 18.26 -30.94 11.97
C ASP A 339 18.50 -30.15 10.68
N THR A 340 17.49 -29.48 10.12
CA THR A 340 17.65 -28.63 8.93
C THR A 340 18.54 -27.43 9.20
N LEU A 341 18.38 -26.73 10.33
CA LEU A 341 19.25 -25.61 10.68
C LEU A 341 20.70 -26.05 10.92
N LYS A 342 20.90 -27.23 11.52
CA LYS A 342 22.24 -27.80 11.71
C LYS A 342 22.93 -28.08 10.37
N ARG A 343 22.21 -28.71 9.43
CA ARG A 343 22.73 -29.00 8.09
C ARG A 343 23.10 -27.74 7.32
N LEU A 344 22.24 -26.73 7.36
CA LEU A 344 22.51 -25.44 6.70
C LEU A 344 23.73 -24.72 7.28
N TYR A 345 24.05 -24.95 8.55
CA TYR A 345 25.25 -24.40 9.19
C TYR A 345 26.51 -25.18 8.80
N GLU A 346 26.44 -26.51 8.80
CA GLU A 346 27.57 -27.39 8.45
C GLU A 346 28.00 -27.26 6.98
N ASP A 347 27.05 -27.09 6.04
CA ASP A 347 27.35 -26.96 4.60
C ASP A 347 28.15 -25.68 4.24
N GLU A 348 28.14 -24.65 5.09
CA GLU A 348 28.92 -23.42 4.87
C GLU A 348 30.38 -23.55 5.30
N ASP A 349 30.67 -24.23 6.41
CA ASP A 349 32.03 -24.36 6.97
C ASP A 349 32.96 -25.13 6.02
N ASP A 350 32.44 -26.03 5.19
CA ASP A 350 33.24 -26.81 4.23
C ASP A 350 33.59 -26.03 2.94
N ASN A 351 32.95 -24.88 2.67
CA ASN A 351 33.17 -24.08 1.45
C ASN A 351 34.22 -22.96 1.60
N ASP A 352 34.94 -22.92 2.72
CA ASP A 352 35.88 -21.84 3.07
C ASP A 352 37.22 -21.85 2.29
N ILE A 353 37.34 -22.63 1.20
CA ILE A 353 38.61 -22.76 0.48
C ILE A 353 38.88 -21.65 -0.57
N TYR A 354 37.90 -20.86 -1.02
CA TYR A 354 38.17 -19.72 -1.91
C TYR A 354 37.04 -18.66 -1.93
N SER A 355 36.92 -17.78 -0.92
CA SER A 355 36.70 -16.33 -1.14
C SER A 355 36.48 -15.54 0.15
N SER A 356 37.29 -14.50 0.30
CA SER A 356 37.04 -13.32 1.12
C SER A 356 35.77 -12.56 0.68
N ARG A 357 34.61 -13.04 1.09
CA ARG A 357 33.41 -12.22 1.31
C ARG A 357 32.77 -12.67 2.61
N THR A 358 32.84 -11.79 3.60
CA THR A 358 32.32 -11.91 4.96
C THR A 358 30.82 -12.24 4.97
N SER A 359 30.48 -13.53 4.80
CA SER A 359 29.19 -14.08 5.23
C SER A 359 29.34 -14.40 6.71
N SER A 360 29.10 -13.41 7.58
CA SER A 360 29.09 -13.64 9.02
C SER A 360 27.75 -14.27 9.38
N ASN A 361 27.69 -15.60 9.41
CA ASN A 361 26.59 -16.35 10.01
C ASN A 361 26.94 -16.58 11.48
N GLU A 362 26.28 -15.81 12.35
CA GLU A 362 26.52 -15.85 13.79
C GLU A 362 25.31 -16.52 14.46
N ILE A 363 25.39 -17.85 14.62
CA ILE A 363 24.45 -18.63 15.42
C ILE A 363 25.02 -18.71 16.83
N THR A 364 24.58 -17.83 17.73
CA THR A 364 25.26 -17.67 19.03
C THR A 364 24.85 -18.71 20.09
N SER A 365 23.87 -19.59 19.86
CA SER A 365 23.39 -20.51 20.91
C SER A 365 22.48 -21.62 20.38
N CYS A 366 23.05 -22.72 19.89
CA CYS A 366 22.33 -24.00 19.77
C CYS A 366 22.64 -24.84 21.00
N ASN A 367 21.64 -25.18 21.82
CA ASN A 367 21.83 -26.22 22.84
C ASN A 367 21.66 -27.59 22.18
N ASP A 368 22.72 -28.40 22.16
CA ASP A 368 22.72 -29.79 21.69
C ASP A 368 21.97 -30.73 22.65
N THR A 369 20.77 -30.36 23.08
CA THR A 369 19.90 -31.27 23.83
C THR A 369 19.01 -31.97 22.82
N SER A 370 19.57 -33.02 22.20
CA SER A 370 18.86 -33.96 21.32
C SER A 370 17.63 -34.52 22.03
N THR A 371 16.49 -33.85 21.85
CA THR A 371 15.20 -34.24 22.44
C THR A 371 14.37 -34.77 21.28
N SER A 372 14.29 -36.10 21.19
CA SER A 372 13.53 -36.85 20.19
C SER A 372 12.09 -36.31 20.05
N SER A 373 11.72 -35.82 18.86
CA SER A 373 10.36 -35.36 18.55
C SER A 373 9.34 -36.51 18.66
N PRO A 374 8.11 -36.25 19.13
CA PRO A 374 7.04 -37.24 19.17
C PRO A 374 6.50 -37.54 17.76
N SER A 375 6.47 -38.83 17.42
CA SER A 375 6.00 -39.37 16.14
C SER A 375 4.47 -39.27 15.99
N PRO A 376 3.93 -38.76 14.87
CA PRO A 376 2.49 -38.81 14.59
C PRO A 376 2.07 -40.23 14.16
N SER A 377 1.00 -40.74 14.78
CA SER A 377 0.44 -42.07 14.51
C SER A 377 -0.18 -42.17 13.10
N PRO A 378 -0.08 -43.32 12.41
CA PRO A 378 -0.59 -43.49 11.04
C PRO A 378 -2.08 -43.87 11.05
N LEU A 379 -2.86 -43.24 10.16
CA LEU A 379 -4.24 -43.62 9.86
C LEU A 379 -4.30 -44.39 8.52
N ALA A 380 -5.22 -45.35 8.50
CA ALA A 380 -5.31 -46.52 7.66
C ALA A 380 -5.41 -46.32 6.13
N SER A 381 -4.91 -47.36 5.47
CA SER A 381 -5.00 -47.75 4.07
C SER A 381 -6.41 -47.75 3.48
N GLU A 382 -6.53 -47.33 2.23
CA GLU A 382 -7.47 -47.91 1.27
C GLU A 382 -6.80 -48.19 -0.08
N THR A 383 -7.16 -49.34 -0.61
CA THR A 383 -6.64 -50.03 -1.80
C THR A 383 -7.34 -49.51 -3.05
N HIS A 384 -6.60 -49.26 -4.15
CA HIS A 384 -7.20 -49.41 -5.48
C HIS A 384 -6.20 -49.67 -6.62
N SER A 385 -6.73 -50.45 -7.54
CA SER A 385 -6.21 -51.28 -8.63
C SER A 385 -5.28 -50.66 -9.68
N THR A 386 -4.44 -51.56 -10.19
CA THR A 386 -3.69 -51.52 -11.46
C THR A 386 -4.58 -51.41 -12.71
N ALA A 387 -4.16 -50.59 -13.68
CA ALA A 387 -4.43 -50.79 -15.11
C ALA A 387 -3.36 -50.08 -15.97
N ASP A 388 -2.81 -50.84 -16.92
CA ASP A 388 -2.00 -50.41 -18.06
C ASP A 388 -2.70 -49.33 -18.91
N ASP A 389 -1.94 -48.39 -19.49
CA ASP A 389 -1.74 -48.27 -20.94
C ASP A 389 -1.19 -46.90 -21.39
N GLY A 390 -0.31 -46.94 -22.39
CA GLY A 390 -0.15 -45.87 -23.39
C GLY A 390 0.90 -44.79 -23.12
N LYS A 391 2.01 -44.86 -23.87
CA LYS A 391 2.99 -43.76 -24.02
C LYS A 391 2.35 -42.54 -24.70
N GLY A 392 1.67 -41.71 -23.91
CA GLY A 392 1.20 -40.38 -24.30
C GLY A 392 2.03 -39.31 -23.61
N LEU A 393 2.43 -38.26 -24.34
CA LEU A 393 3.09 -37.08 -23.77
C LEU A 393 2.28 -36.54 -22.58
N SER A 394 2.99 -36.32 -21.46
CA SER A 394 2.46 -35.80 -20.19
C SER A 394 1.44 -34.68 -20.43
N HIS A 395 0.33 -34.71 -19.68
CA HIS A 395 -0.73 -33.71 -19.76
C HIS A 395 -0.17 -32.28 -19.62
N GLY A 396 0.87 -32.10 -18.80
CA GLY A 396 1.57 -30.82 -18.65
C GLY A 396 2.29 -30.35 -19.92
N ALA A 397 2.85 -31.27 -20.71
CA ALA A 397 3.51 -30.93 -21.98
C ALA A 397 2.49 -30.49 -23.06
N LYS A 398 1.27 -31.06 -23.06
CA LYS A 398 0.20 -30.63 -23.97
C LYS A 398 -0.31 -29.22 -23.64
N VAL A 399 -0.43 -28.90 -22.36
CA VAL A 399 -0.91 -27.57 -21.92
C VAL A 399 0.15 -26.49 -22.17
N GLY A 400 1.43 -26.79 -21.96
CA GLY A 400 2.52 -25.83 -22.20
C GLY A 400 2.63 -25.33 -23.65
N ILE A 401 2.40 -26.21 -24.63
CA ILE A 401 2.47 -25.83 -26.07
C ILE A 401 1.32 -24.89 -26.44
N VAL A 402 0.12 -25.12 -25.91
CA VAL A 402 -1.05 -24.30 -26.23
C VAL A 402 -0.91 -22.89 -25.64
N VAL A 403 -0.45 -22.77 -24.39
CA VAL A 403 -0.24 -21.46 -23.76
C VAL A 403 0.88 -20.68 -24.44
N GLY A 404 1.98 -21.36 -24.80
CA GLY A 404 3.09 -20.74 -25.52
C GLY A 404 2.69 -20.15 -26.88
N CYS A 405 1.86 -20.86 -27.66
CA CYS A 405 1.39 -20.36 -28.96
C CYS A 405 0.48 -19.14 -28.83
N VAL A 406 -0.40 -19.09 -27.81
CA VAL A 406 -1.32 -17.96 -27.61
C VAL A 406 -0.57 -16.70 -27.17
N VAL A 407 0.37 -16.83 -26.23
CA VAL A 407 1.19 -15.69 -25.77
C VAL A 407 2.11 -15.21 -26.90
N GLY A 408 2.73 -16.13 -27.65
CA GLY A 408 3.56 -15.78 -28.80
C GLY A 408 2.78 -15.04 -29.90
N ALA A 409 1.56 -15.48 -30.22
CA ALA A 409 0.70 -14.81 -31.20
C ALA A 409 0.27 -13.40 -30.74
N LEU A 410 -0.04 -13.21 -29.45
CA LEU A 410 -0.38 -11.90 -28.88
C LEU A 410 0.80 -10.92 -28.94
N ILE A 411 2.01 -11.37 -28.61
CA ILE A 411 3.22 -10.54 -28.70
C ILE A 411 3.48 -10.15 -30.17
N LEU A 412 3.32 -11.09 -31.10
CA LEU A 412 3.55 -10.83 -32.53
C LEU A 412 2.52 -9.83 -33.08
N LEU A 413 1.24 -9.93 -32.69
CA LEU A 413 0.22 -8.95 -33.04
C LEU A 413 0.53 -7.55 -32.47
N LEU A 414 1.05 -7.46 -31.25
CA LEU A 414 1.42 -6.20 -30.61
C LEU A 414 2.60 -5.53 -31.34
N VAL A 415 3.62 -6.30 -31.71
CA VAL A 415 4.76 -5.81 -32.51
C VAL A 415 4.30 -5.31 -33.88
N VAL A 416 3.43 -6.06 -34.57
CA VAL A 416 2.86 -5.63 -35.86
C VAL A 416 2.05 -4.34 -35.70
N PHE A 417 1.24 -4.24 -34.64
CA PHE A 417 0.46 -3.03 -34.34
C PHE A 417 1.35 -1.81 -34.12
N LEU A 418 2.43 -1.94 -33.33
CA LEU A 418 3.39 -0.85 -33.11
C LEU A 418 4.11 -0.45 -34.42
N MET A 419 4.49 -1.41 -35.27
CA MET A 419 5.09 -1.12 -36.57
C MET A 419 4.13 -0.40 -37.53
N VAL A 420 2.85 -0.77 -37.54
CA VAL A 420 1.82 -0.09 -38.33
C VAL A 420 1.62 1.33 -37.81
N ARG A 421 1.57 1.52 -36.48
CA ARG A 421 1.43 2.84 -35.86
C ARG A 421 2.60 3.75 -36.23
N ASP A 422 3.84 3.25 -36.15
CA ASP A 422 5.03 4.02 -36.51
C ASP A 422 5.04 4.41 -38.00
N ARG A 423 4.59 3.51 -38.88
CA ARG A 423 4.45 3.82 -40.31
C ARG A 423 3.38 4.88 -40.60
N ILE A 424 2.28 4.90 -39.85
CA ILE A 424 1.23 5.91 -40.04
C ILE A 424 1.72 7.28 -39.53
N CYS A 425 2.38 7.34 -38.37
CA CYS A 425 2.95 8.58 -37.85
C CYS A 425 4.00 9.19 -38.80
N ARG A 426 4.85 8.38 -39.45
CA ARG A 426 5.84 8.90 -40.40
C ARG A 426 5.22 9.54 -41.65
N ARG A 427 4.01 9.16 -42.06
CA ARG A 427 3.36 9.77 -43.22
C ARG A 427 2.78 11.15 -42.96
N VAL A 428 2.56 11.52 -41.69
CA VAL A 428 1.96 12.81 -41.32
C VAL A 428 3.02 13.92 -41.21
N LEU A 429 4.30 13.57 -41.04
CA LEU A 429 5.38 14.57 -40.90
C LEU A 429 6.02 15.01 -42.22
N ASP A 430 5.74 14.33 -43.34
CA ASP A 430 6.28 14.72 -44.66
C ASP A 430 5.39 15.73 -45.42
N GLU A 431 4.16 16.03 -44.97
CA GLU A 431 3.26 16.98 -45.64
C GLU A 431 3.48 18.46 -45.25
N ASP A 432 4.26 18.76 -44.20
CA ASP A 432 4.46 20.13 -43.71
C ASP A 432 5.78 20.81 -44.19
N SER A 433 6.57 20.15 -45.04
CA SER A 433 7.90 20.65 -45.44
C SER A 433 7.92 21.57 -46.67
N GLU A 434 6.78 21.87 -47.30
CA GLU A 434 6.74 22.55 -48.61
C GLU A 434 6.11 23.96 -48.61
N VAL A 435 6.11 24.71 -47.51
CA VAL A 435 5.75 26.15 -47.57
C VAL A 435 6.56 26.96 -46.56
N SER A 436 7.73 27.47 -46.97
CA SER A 436 8.27 28.78 -46.52
C SER A 436 9.56 29.12 -47.26
N GLY A 437 9.39 29.64 -48.49
CA GLY A 437 10.42 30.42 -49.16
C GLY A 437 10.20 31.92 -48.94
N SER A 438 11.32 32.64 -48.76
CA SER A 438 11.50 34.07 -49.03
C SER A 438 11.13 35.08 -47.92
N ARG A 439 12.13 35.73 -47.30
CA ARG A 439 12.57 37.08 -47.75
C ARG A 439 13.84 37.57 -47.03
N SER A 440 14.74 38.09 -47.86
CA SER A 440 15.96 38.83 -47.54
C SER A 440 15.67 40.22 -46.97
N GLY A 441 16.55 40.73 -46.11
CA GLY A 441 16.51 42.10 -45.58
C GLY A 441 17.78 42.49 -44.81
N THR A 442 18.79 42.94 -45.55
CA THR A 442 20.03 43.60 -45.11
C THR A 442 19.81 44.86 -44.28
N GLY A 443 20.62 45.05 -43.22
CA GLY A 443 20.69 46.29 -42.44
C GLY A 443 22.02 46.40 -41.69
N THR A 444 23.00 47.02 -42.34
CA THR A 444 24.32 47.45 -41.85
C THR A 444 24.23 48.47 -40.71
N GLY A 445 25.09 48.33 -39.69
CA GLY A 445 25.34 49.34 -38.66
C GLY A 445 26.64 49.05 -37.90
N THR A 446 27.66 49.83 -38.18
CA THR A 446 29.06 49.79 -37.71
C THR A 446 29.24 50.28 -36.26
N GLY A 447 30.22 49.75 -35.54
CA GLY A 447 30.71 50.35 -34.30
C GLY A 447 31.70 49.50 -33.50
N THR A 448 32.98 49.64 -33.85
CA THR A 448 34.21 49.46 -33.04
C THR A 448 34.03 49.49 -31.52
N ASP A 449 34.64 48.56 -30.76
CA ASP A 449 36.02 48.73 -30.28
C ASP A 449 36.53 47.56 -29.40
N THR A 450 37.86 47.50 -29.36
CA THR A 450 38.80 46.56 -28.74
C THR A 450 38.65 46.28 -27.24
N GLY A 451 39.04 45.08 -26.79
CA GLY A 451 39.29 44.82 -25.36
C GLY A 451 39.63 43.38 -24.98
N THR A 452 40.88 42.97 -25.16
CA THR A 452 41.55 41.83 -24.50
C THR A 452 41.46 41.90 -22.97
N GLY A 453 41.19 40.77 -22.30
CA GLY A 453 41.36 40.62 -20.85
C GLY A 453 40.89 39.25 -20.35
N THR A 454 41.79 38.26 -20.29
CA THR A 454 42.36 37.70 -19.05
C THR A 454 41.35 37.06 -18.09
N GLY A 455 41.51 35.75 -17.94
CA GLY A 455 40.77 34.91 -17.02
C GLY A 455 40.83 35.41 -15.58
N ARG A 456 39.71 35.23 -14.88
CA ARG A 456 39.58 35.54 -13.46
C ARG A 456 39.13 34.28 -12.74
N ALA A 457 40.01 33.81 -11.87
CA ALA A 457 39.77 32.78 -10.88
C ALA A 457 38.56 33.15 -10.02
N PHE A 458 37.66 32.19 -9.81
CA PHE A 458 36.63 32.27 -8.80
C PHE A 458 37.29 32.28 -7.42
N LYS A 459 37.13 33.42 -6.73
CA LYS A 459 37.52 33.62 -5.34
C LYS A 459 36.35 33.13 -4.50
N SER A 460 36.57 32.06 -3.73
CA SER A 460 35.65 31.61 -2.69
C SER A 460 35.59 32.67 -1.59
N GLU A 461 34.41 33.26 -1.37
CA GLU A 461 34.13 34.06 -0.19
C GLU A 461 33.97 33.12 1.02
N ASP A 462 34.84 33.31 2.01
CA ASP A 462 34.74 32.78 3.36
C ASP A 462 33.49 33.33 4.03
N GLU A 463 32.51 32.46 4.22
CA GLU A 463 31.35 32.73 5.07
C GLU A 463 31.70 32.38 6.53
N ASN A 464 31.73 33.42 7.38
CA ASN A 464 31.98 33.32 8.81
C ASN A 464 30.91 32.46 9.50
N ILE A 465 31.25 31.21 9.83
CA ILE A 465 30.46 30.34 10.71
C ILE A 465 30.83 30.65 12.17
N PRO A 466 29.90 31.11 13.03
CA PRO A 466 30.18 31.30 14.45
C PRO A 466 30.32 29.95 15.18
N PRO A 467 31.12 29.89 16.27
CA PRO A 467 31.43 28.65 16.98
C PRO A 467 30.19 28.05 17.68
N PRO A 468 30.16 26.72 17.88
CA PRO A 468 29.04 26.05 18.52
C PRO A 468 28.93 26.44 20.00
N TYR A 469 27.71 26.78 20.42
CA TYR A 469 27.35 27.03 21.81
C TYR A 469 27.68 25.81 22.68
N SER A 470 28.51 26.03 23.71
CA SER A 470 28.67 25.11 24.84
C SER A 470 27.32 24.90 25.52
N ARG A 471 26.84 23.66 25.55
CA ARG A 471 25.70 23.27 26.38
C ARG A 471 26.11 23.37 27.86
N GLU A 472 25.38 24.16 28.62
CA GLU A 472 25.42 24.09 30.09
C GLU A 472 24.96 22.70 30.57
N PRO A 473 25.55 22.16 31.65
CA PRO A 473 25.10 20.91 32.25
C PRO A 473 23.71 21.07 32.85
N MET A 474 22.81 20.11 32.55
CA MET A 474 21.50 20.03 33.18
C MET A 474 21.63 19.88 34.71
N PRO A 475 20.76 20.53 35.49
CA PRO A 475 20.73 20.33 36.93
C PRO A 475 20.27 18.91 37.26
N THR A 476 21.02 18.28 38.17
CA THR A 476 20.73 16.97 38.74
C THR A 476 19.38 17.02 39.48
N GLU A 477 18.39 16.28 39.00
CA GLU A 477 17.13 16.08 39.73
C GLU A 477 17.39 15.20 40.96
N THR A 478 17.18 15.79 42.13
CA THR A 478 17.18 15.11 43.42
C THR A 478 15.95 14.22 43.50
N VAL A 479 16.14 12.91 43.43
CA VAL A 479 15.09 11.92 43.72
C VAL A 479 14.75 11.99 45.20
N VAL A 480 13.63 12.61 45.53
CA VAL A 480 13.01 12.48 46.86
C VAL A 480 12.16 11.22 46.85
N ALA A 481 12.64 10.20 47.56
CA ALA A 481 11.87 8.99 47.83
C ALA A 481 10.64 9.35 48.68
N ARG A 482 9.47 8.85 48.28
CA ARG A 482 8.29 8.65 49.13
C ARG A 482 7.85 7.21 49.04
#